data_AF-A0A1H7AE16-F1
#
_entry.id   AF-A0A1H7AE16-F1
#
_cell.length_a   1.000
_cell.length_b   1.000
_cell.length_c   1.000
_cell.angle_alpha   90.00
_cell.angle_beta   90.00
_cell.angle_gamma   90.00
#
_symmetry.space_group_name_H-M   'P 1'
#
loop_
_entity.id
_entity.type
_entity.pdbx_description
1 polymer ?
#
loop_
_entity_poly.entity_id
_entity_poly.type
_entity_poly.pdbx_seq_one_letter_code
_entity_poly.pdbx_strand_id
1 'polypeptide(L)'
;MGQKERMDCANNAWEAAPWDASDEVADSQLKGFKQRSGWPIFWTSVRDSSAELFGLDKQWFISRDVEYYAEYGGEQLVLMQLAWHGFPDPPEWRLASRKAGKSDSPWSEWGYFATLPQAWIIP
;
A
#
# COMPACT_ATOMS: atom_id res chain seq x y z
N MET A 1 -10.19 -17.22 11.90
CA MET A 1 -9.29 -17.43 10.75
C MET A 1 -7.92 -17.70 11.31
N GLY A 2 -7.37 -18.88 11.03
CA GLY A 2 -6.03 -19.26 11.49
C GLY A 2 -4.94 -18.64 10.63
N GLN A 3 -3.74 -18.50 11.18
CA GLN A 3 -2.52 -18.02 10.50
C GLN A 3 -2.28 -18.73 9.14
N LYS A 4 -2.61 -20.03 9.06
CA LYS A 4 -2.55 -20.84 7.83
C LYS A 4 -3.53 -20.45 6.72
N GLU A 5 -4.71 -19.92 7.05
CA GLU A 5 -5.67 -19.45 6.06
C GLU A 5 -5.34 -18.03 5.57
N ARG A 6 -4.51 -17.30 6.34
CA ARG A 6 -3.94 -16.00 5.93
C ARG A 6 -2.67 -16.19 5.09
N MET A 7 -1.86 -17.20 5.40
CA MET A 7 -0.69 -17.65 4.64
C MET A 7 -1.09 -18.64 3.53
N ASP A 8 -2.02 -18.25 2.64
CA ASP A 8 -2.18 -18.97 1.37
C ASP A 8 -1.11 -18.44 0.40
N CYS A 9 0.16 -18.79 0.67
CA CYS A 9 1.30 -18.53 -0.22
C CYS A 9 1.11 -19.18 -1.61
N ALA A 10 0.09 -20.04 -1.78
CA ALA A 10 -0.32 -20.60 -3.06
C ALA A 10 -1.21 -19.63 -3.88
N ASN A 11 -1.79 -18.59 -3.27
CA ASN A 11 -2.64 -17.60 -3.94
C ASN A 11 -2.07 -16.17 -3.96
N ASN A 12 -0.98 -15.87 -3.22
CA ASN A 12 -0.29 -14.56 -3.21
C ASN A 12 -1.21 -13.33 -3.06
N ALA A 13 -2.41 -13.47 -2.48
CA ALA A 13 -3.42 -12.42 -2.57
C ALA A 13 -3.11 -11.24 -1.64
N TRP A 14 -2.63 -11.50 -0.41
CA TRP A 14 -2.31 -10.47 0.57
C TRP A 14 -1.41 -11.00 1.70
N GLU A 15 -0.46 -10.19 2.18
CA GLU A 15 0.46 -10.49 3.29
C GLU A 15 0.66 -9.27 4.21
N ALA A 16 0.97 -9.51 5.50
CA ALA A 16 1.21 -8.44 6.46
C ALA A 16 2.60 -7.78 6.29
N ALA A 17 2.73 -6.53 6.74
CA ALA A 17 3.98 -5.77 6.74
C ALA A 17 4.41 -5.40 8.17
N PRO A 18 5.55 -5.91 8.69
CA PRO A 18 6.41 -6.95 8.14
C PRO A 18 5.76 -8.34 8.15
N TRP A 19 6.34 -9.30 7.43
CA TRP A 19 5.82 -10.67 7.29
C TRP A 19 5.68 -11.44 8.62
N ASP A 20 6.48 -11.09 9.63
CA ASP A 20 6.43 -11.67 10.99
C ASP A 20 5.57 -10.84 11.96
N ALA A 21 4.70 -9.96 11.44
CA ALA A 21 3.80 -9.18 12.29
C ALA A 21 2.87 -10.10 13.10
N SER A 22 2.68 -9.78 14.39
CA SER A 22 1.73 -10.48 15.26
C SER A 22 0.32 -10.52 14.65
N ASP A 23 -0.47 -11.55 14.98
CA ASP A 23 -1.83 -11.72 14.46
C ASP A 23 -2.71 -10.47 14.62
N GLU A 24 -2.58 -9.74 15.74
CA GLU A 24 -3.33 -8.50 15.99
C GLU A 24 -2.97 -7.39 14.98
N VAL A 25 -1.68 -7.27 14.63
CA VAL A 25 -1.19 -6.29 13.66
C VAL A 25 -1.63 -6.71 12.26
N ALA A 26 -1.45 -7.99 11.91
CA ALA A 26 -1.88 -8.52 10.62
C ALA A 26 -3.39 -8.36 10.40
N ASP A 27 -4.22 -8.62 11.41
CA ASP A 27 -5.68 -8.45 11.29
C ASP A 27 -6.09 -6.98 11.11
N SER A 28 -5.43 -6.07 11.85
CA SER A 28 -5.63 -4.63 11.69
C SER A 28 -5.25 -4.15 10.27
N GLN A 29 -4.11 -4.62 9.75
CA GLN A 29 -3.67 -4.29 8.41
C GLN A 29 -4.61 -4.84 7.34
N LEU A 30 -5.02 -6.10 7.46
CA LEU A 30 -5.96 -6.74 6.53
C LEU A 30 -7.30 -6.01 6.53
N LYS A 31 -7.80 -5.62 7.70
CA LYS A 31 -9.05 -4.84 7.82
C LYS A 31 -8.92 -3.48 7.14
N GLY A 32 -7.79 -2.80 7.34
CA GLY A 32 -7.53 -1.53 6.68
C GLY A 32 -7.34 -1.65 5.17
N PHE A 33 -6.70 -2.71 4.70
CA PHE A 33 -6.60 -3.03 3.27
C PHE A 33 -7.98 -3.26 2.66
N LYS A 34 -8.80 -4.15 3.25
CA LYS A 34 -10.16 -4.44 2.76
C LYS A 34 -11.06 -3.22 2.68
N GLN A 35 -10.90 -2.28 3.62
CA GLN A 35 -11.64 -1.03 3.59
C GLN A 35 -11.23 -0.18 2.38
N ARG A 36 -9.93 -0.04 2.11
CA ARG A 36 -9.37 0.81 1.04
C ARG A 36 -9.45 0.14 -0.34
N SER A 37 -9.44 -1.17 -0.40
CA SER A 37 -9.64 -1.94 -1.63
C SER A 37 -11.05 -1.75 -2.21
N GLY A 38 -12.03 -1.38 -1.37
CA GLY A 38 -13.39 -1.05 -1.80
C GLY A 38 -13.58 0.41 -2.23
N TRP A 39 -12.55 1.25 -2.13
CA TRP A 39 -12.66 2.66 -2.49
C TRP A 39 -12.40 2.86 -3.98
N PRO A 40 -13.19 3.73 -4.67
CA PRO A 40 -12.94 4.13 -6.04
C PRO A 40 -11.76 5.11 -6.11
N ILE A 41 -10.55 4.59 -5.88
CA ILE A 41 -9.33 5.40 -5.81
C ILE A 41 -8.81 5.66 -7.23
N PHE A 42 -8.66 6.94 -7.57
CA PHE A 42 -7.96 7.37 -8.79
C PHE A 42 -6.51 7.64 -8.43
N TRP A 43 -5.64 6.76 -8.87
CA TRP A 43 -4.21 6.87 -8.65
C TRP A 43 -3.59 7.83 -9.65
N THR A 44 -2.56 8.55 -9.20
CA THR A 44 -1.75 9.43 -10.04
C THR A 44 -0.31 9.00 -9.94
N SER A 45 0.41 8.95 -11.07
CA SER A 45 1.82 8.56 -11.06
C SER A 45 2.66 9.64 -10.38
N VAL A 46 3.52 9.24 -9.45
CA VAL A 46 4.52 10.15 -8.86
C VAL A 46 5.43 10.75 -9.95
N ARG A 47 5.66 10.00 -11.04
CA ARG A 47 6.50 10.46 -12.15
C ARG A 47 5.91 11.68 -12.86
N ASP A 48 4.59 11.73 -12.97
CA ASP A 48 3.85 12.83 -13.61
C ASP A 48 3.76 14.08 -12.74
N SER A 49 3.90 13.95 -11.41
CA SER A 49 3.93 15.11 -10.52
C SER A 49 5.19 15.95 -10.70
N SER A 50 5.00 17.26 -10.86
CA SER A 50 6.05 18.27 -10.98
C SER A 50 6.30 19.06 -9.69
N ALA A 51 5.55 18.78 -8.62
CA ALA A 51 5.54 19.57 -7.38
C ALA A 51 5.73 18.71 -6.12
N GLU A 52 5.92 19.41 -4.99
CA GLU A 52 5.88 18.83 -3.65
C GLU A 52 4.54 18.12 -3.43
N LEU A 53 4.58 16.82 -3.13
CA LEU A 53 3.40 15.99 -2.93
C LEU A 53 3.19 15.78 -1.44
N PHE A 54 2.01 16.15 -0.95
CA PHE A 54 1.66 16.00 0.46
C PHE A 54 2.66 16.66 1.45
N GLY A 55 3.35 17.73 1.05
CA GLY A 55 4.39 18.34 1.88
C GLY A 55 5.70 17.54 1.92
N LEU A 56 5.90 16.63 0.96
CA LEU A 56 7.10 15.81 0.81
C LEU A 56 7.69 16.02 -0.59
N ASP A 57 9.01 16.02 -0.67
CA ASP A 57 9.73 16.12 -1.94
C ASP A 57 9.54 14.84 -2.78
N LYS A 58 9.54 14.97 -4.10
CA LYS A 58 9.44 13.85 -5.04
C LYS A 58 10.49 12.76 -4.77
N GLN A 59 11.71 13.14 -4.37
CA GLN A 59 12.78 12.19 -4.01
C GLN A 59 12.41 11.28 -2.83
N TRP A 60 11.59 11.76 -1.89
CA TRP A 60 11.13 10.96 -0.76
C TRP A 60 10.31 9.75 -1.21
N PHE A 61 9.47 9.95 -2.23
CA PHE A 61 8.61 8.92 -2.83
C PHE A 61 9.42 7.94 -3.65
N ILE A 62 10.34 8.44 -4.49
CA ILE A 62 11.24 7.60 -5.30
C ILE A 62 12.12 6.73 -4.40
N SER A 63 12.66 7.29 -3.31
CA SER A 63 13.49 6.55 -2.34
C SER A 63 12.73 5.44 -1.59
N ARG A 64 11.40 5.38 -1.72
CA ARG A 64 10.53 4.39 -1.06
C ARG A 64 9.78 3.51 -2.05
N ASP A 65 10.20 3.53 -3.32
CA ASP A 65 9.56 2.77 -4.40
C ASP A 65 8.07 3.09 -4.55
N VAL A 66 7.65 4.31 -4.20
CA VAL A 66 6.28 4.79 -4.41
C VAL A 66 6.10 5.11 -5.88
N GLU A 67 5.21 4.39 -6.54
CA GLU A 67 4.92 4.60 -7.95
C GLU A 67 3.68 5.48 -8.16
N TYR A 68 2.66 5.30 -7.32
CA TYR A 68 1.43 6.08 -7.40
C TYR A 68 1.03 6.68 -6.06
N TYR A 69 0.28 7.78 -6.13
CA TYR A 69 -0.31 8.44 -4.98
C TYR A 69 -1.77 8.80 -5.25
N ALA A 70 -2.56 8.93 -4.19
CA ALA A 70 -3.95 9.37 -4.27
C ALA A 70 -4.36 10.04 -2.96
N GLU A 71 -5.43 10.83 -2.99
CA GLU A 71 -6.11 11.30 -1.79
C GLU A 71 -7.57 10.85 -1.83
N TYR A 72 -8.02 10.14 -0.80
CA TYR A 72 -9.39 9.65 -0.71
C TYR A 72 -9.84 9.56 0.74
N GLY A 73 -11.08 9.94 1.03
CA GLY A 73 -11.65 9.80 2.38
C GLY A 73 -10.93 10.59 3.47
N GLY A 74 -10.21 11.67 3.11
CA GLY A 74 -9.37 12.43 4.04
C GLY A 74 -8.05 11.73 4.40
N GLU A 75 -7.66 10.72 3.62
CA GLU A 75 -6.38 10.03 3.72
C GLU A 75 -5.54 10.27 2.46
N GLN A 76 -4.25 10.47 2.68
CA GLN A 76 -3.24 10.46 1.63
C GLN A 76 -2.75 9.02 1.52
N LEU A 77 -2.86 8.45 0.32
CA LEU A 77 -2.49 7.08 0.03
C LEU A 77 -1.30 7.06 -0.91
N VAL A 78 -0.42 6.09 -0.68
CA VAL A 78 0.71 5.79 -1.55
C VAL A 78 0.70 4.32 -1.89
N LEU A 79 0.92 4.04 -3.15
CA LEU A 79 1.03 2.72 -3.72
C LEU A 79 2.46 2.52 -4.18
N MET A 80 3.12 1.55 -3.56
CA MET A 80 4.49 1.18 -3.84
C MET A 80 4.50 -0.07 -4.70
N GLN A 81 5.33 -0.07 -5.75
CA GLN A 81 5.57 -1.25 -6.56
C GLN A 81 6.94 -1.83 -6.20
N LEU A 82 6.96 -3.05 -5.69
CA LEU A 82 8.18 -3.76 -5.37
C LEU A 82 8.79 -4.32 -6.65
N ALA A 83 9.99 -3.88 -7.00
CA ALA A 83 10.65 -4.23 -8.25
C ALA A 83 11.43 -5.58 -8.23
N TRP A 84 11.21 -6.47 -7.26
CA TRP A 84 12.19 -7.51 -6.96
C TRP A 84 12.04 -8.84 -7.69
N HIS A 85 13.11 -9.19 -8.42
CA HIS A 85 13.42 -10.46 -9.07
C HIS A 85 14.06 -11.46 -8.08
N GLY A 86 13.28 -12.19 -7.29
CA GLY A 86 13.85 -13.22 -6.41
C GLY A 86 12.85 -14.01 -5.57
N PHE A 87 12.91 -15.34 -5.73
CA PHE A 87 12.02 -16.32 -5.10
C PHE A 87 12.24 -16.46 -3.58
N PRO A 88 11.18 -16.62 -2.75
CA PRO A 88 9.76 -16.55 -3.12
C PRO A 88 9.34 -15.10 -3.36
N ASP A 89 8.76 -14.82 -4.53
CA ASP A 89 8.39 -13.47 -4.96
C ASP A 89 7.46 -12.80 -3.94
N PRO A 90 7.90 -11.72 -3.27
CA PRO A 90 6.99 -10.95 -2.44
C PRO A 90 5.91 -10.32 -3.35
N PRO A 91 4.73 -10.02 -2.80
CA PRO A 91 3.63 -9.50 -3.58
C PRO A 91 4.02 -8.15 -4.22
N GLU A 92 3.66 -7.95 -5.49
CA GLU A 92 4.12 -6.81 -6.31
C GLU A 92 3.80 -5.45 -5.70
N TRP A 93 2.71 -5.33 -4.94
CA TRP A 93 2.20 -4.07 -4.46
C TRP A 93 2.23 -3.98 -2.94
N ARG A 94 2.46 -2.76 -2.44
CA ARG A 94 2.31 -2.40 -1.03
C ARG A 94 1.50 -1.12 -0.91
N LEU A 95 0.57 -1.09 0.03
CA LEU A 95 -0.28 0.07 0.28
C LEU A 95 0.07 0.69 1.63
N ALA A 96 0.23 2.01 1.65
CA ALA A 96 0.27 2.77 2.88
C ALA A 96 -0.64 4.00 2.80
N SER A 97 -1.15 4.44 3.93
CA SER A 97 -1.87 5.70 4.02
C SER A 97 -1.54 6.46 5.29
N ARG A 98 -1.79 7.76 5.26
CA ARG A 98 -1.78 8.63 6.43
C ARG A 98 -2.93 9.61 6.37
N LYS A 99 -3.24 10.23 7.50
CA LYS A 99 -4.27 11.26 7.54
C LYS A 99 -3.82 12.52 6.77
N ALA A 100 -4.69 13.03 5.90
CA ALA A 100 -4.44 14.26 5.16
C ALA A 100 -4.26 15.46 6.12
N GLY A 101 -3.43 16.42 5.71
CA GLY A 101 -3.15 17.63 6.49
C GLY A 101 -2.25 17.45 7.71
N LYS A 102 -1.68 16.26 7.92
CA LYS A 102 -0.67 16.00 8.96
C LYS A 102 0.62 15.43 8.35
N SER A 103 1.48 16.31 7.85
CA SER A 103 2.80 15.97 7.29
C SER A 103 3.66 15.13 8.23
N ASP A 104 3.57 15.39 9.54
CA ASP A 104 4.34 14.68 10.58
C ASP A 104 3.70 13.37 11.06
N SER A 105 2.52 12.99 10.56
CA SER A 105 1.93 11.70 10.96
C SER A 105 2.63 10.54 10.28
N PRO A 106 2.91 9.45 11.01
CA PRO A 106 3.50 8.25 10.44
C PRO A 106 2.54 7.61 9.42
N TRP A 107 3.11 7.01 8.38
CA TRP A 107 2.37 6.20 7.43
C TRP A 107 1.94 4.89 8.10
N SER A 108 0.66 4.58 8.02
CA SER A 108 0.11 3.27 8.37
C SER A 108 0.20 2.35 7.16
N GLU A 109 0.73 1.16 7.40
CA GLU A 109 0.89 0.14 6.39
C GLU A 109 -0.32 -0.77 6.34
N TRP A 110 -0.68 -1.22 5.14
CA TRP A 110 -1.85 -2.08 4.91
C TRP A 110 -1.46 -3.40 4.24
N GLY A 111 -0.20 -3.79 4.39
CA GLY A 111 0.33 -5.05 3.87
C GLY A 111 0.74 -5.00 2.39
N TYR A 112 1.16 -6.17 1.92
CA TYR A 112 1.56 -6.48 0.56
C TYR A 112 0.46 -7.27 -0.15
N PHE A 113 0.33 -7.15 -1.47
CA PHE A 113 -0.67 -7.87 -2.27
C PHE A 113 -0.23 -7.98 -3.73
N ALA A 114 -0.60 -9.07 -4.41
CA ALA A 114 -0.15 -9.30 -5.79
C ALA A 114 -0.99 -8.58 -6.84
N THR A 115 -2.29 -8.41 -6.59
CA THR A 115 -3.22 -7.83 -7.58
C THR A 115 -3.89 -6.58 -7.05
N LEU A 116 -3.89 -5.53 -7.86
CA LEU A 116 -4.61 -4.30 -7.55
C LEU A 116 -6.12 -4.55 -7.44
N PRO A 117 -6.79 -4.00 -6.41
CA PRO A 117 -8.24 -4.04 -6.30
C PRO A 117 -8.96 -3.47 -7.52
N GLN A 118 -10.06 -4.11 -7.93
CA GLN A 118 -10.85 -3.71 -9.11
C GLN A 118 -11.39 -2.28 -9.04
N ALA A 119 -11.62 -1.74 -7.84
CA ALA A 119 -12.12 -0.38 -7.66
C ALA A 119 -11.05 0.69 -7.91
N TRP A 120 -9.77 0.30 -8.01
CA TRP A 120 -8.66 1.23 -8.21
C TRP A 120 -8.43 1.50 -9.69
N ILE A 121 -8.19 2.76 -10.01
CA ILE A 121 -7.98 3.23 -11.38
C ILE A 121 -6.56 3.76 -11.48
N ILE A 122 -5.72 3.03 -12.20
CA ILE A 122 -4.32 3.37 -12.49
C ILE A 122 -4.27 4.10 -13.85
N PRO A 123 -3.46 5.17 -13.99
CA PRO A 123 -3.31 5.92 -15.25
C PRO A 123 -2.46 5.19 -16.28
#